data_AF-A0A085FAE8-F1
#
_entry.id   AF-A0A085FAE8-F1
#
_cell.length_a   1.000
_cell.length_b   1.000
_cell.length_c   1.000
_cell.angle_alpha   90.00
_cell.angle_beta   90.00
_cell.angle_gamma   90.00
#
_symmetry.space_group_name_H-M   'P 1'
#
loop_
_entity.id
_entity.type
_entity.pdbx_description
1 polymer ?
#
loop_
_entity_poly.entity_id
_entity_poly.type
_entity_poly.pdbx_seq_one_letter_code
_entity_poly.pdbx_strand_id
1 'polypeptide(L)'
;MSAAALLATIGLTLNMVGVIFAFVWGHPQPDHDTSVSIGVGELPSDYTMSTGETYAAWVKRKRDRKRRFTALSRAGLGLMFAGFAFQLIAVFLLG
;
A
#
# COMPACT_ATOMS: atom_id res chain seq x y z
N MET A 1 23.41 26.27 1.98
CA MET A 1 22.68 25.32 2.87
C MET A 1 23.70 24.36 3.47
N SER A 2 23.59 24.02 4.76
CA SER A 2 24.48 23.03 5.38
C SER A 2 24.14 21.61 4.89
N ALA A 3 25.12 20.69 4.98
CA ALA A 3 24.90 19.28 4.64
C ALA A 3 23.76 18.66 5.49
N ALA A 4 23.69 19.02 6.77
CA ALA A 4 22.60 18.63 7.67
C ALA A 4 21.23 19.13 7.16
N ALA A 5 21.11 20.40 6.77
CA ALA A 5 19.86 20.95 6.26
C ALA A 5 19.41 20.27 4.96
N LEU A 6 20.35 19.92 4.09
CA LEU A 6 20.06 19.21 2.84
C LEU A 6 19.53 17.79 3.11
N LEU A 7 20.18 17.07 4.04
CA LEU A 7 19.78 15.71 4.40
C LEU A 7 18.42 15.66 5.15
N ALA A 8 18.16 16.63 6.02
CA ALA A 8 16.87 16.79 6.68
C ALA A 8 15.74 17.09 5.68
N THR A 9 16.01 17.92 4.66
CA THR A 9 15.05 18.26 3.60
C THR A 9 14.72 17.03 2.74
N ILE A 10 15.73 16.24 2.37
CA ILE A 10 15.55 14.96 1.66
C ILE A 10 14.69 14.01 2.49
N GLY A 11 15.02 13.85 3.78
CA GLY A 11 14.26 12.98 4.67
C GLY A 11 12.80 13.40 4.84
N LEU A 12 12.55 14.71 4.96
CA LEU A 12 11.20 15.26 5.02
C LEU A 12 10.43 14.99 3.72
N THR A 13 11.07 15.17 2.57
CA THR A 13 10.45 14.95 1.25
C THR A 13 10.08 13.48 1.07
N LEU A 14 10.98 12.57 1.42
CA LEU A 14 10.73 11.13 1.39
C LEU A 14 9.58 10.72 2.30
N ASN A 15 9.48 11.32 3.49
CA ASN A 15 8.35 11.10 4.39
C ASN A 15 7.04 11.59 3.80
N MET A 16 6.99 12.79 3.22
CA MET A 16 5.78 13.33 2.58
C MET A 16 5.31 12.44 1.43
N VAL A 17 6.23 12.01 0.55
CA VAL A 17 5.91 11.08 -0.53
C VAL A 17 5.46 9.73 0.05
N GLY A 18 6.16 9.19 1.04
CA GLY A 18 5.79 7.92 1.69
C GLY A 18 4.39 7.95 2.30
N VAL A 19 4.01 9.06 2.93
CA VAL A 19 2.65 9.29 3.46
C VAL A 19 1.63 9.31 2.33
N ILE A 20 1.87 10.01 1.22
CA ILE A 20 0.97 9.99 0.06
C ILE A 20 0.77 8.56 -0.45
N PHE A 21 1.85 7.78 -0.56
CA PHE A 21 1.77 6.39 -0.98
C PHE A 21 0.96 5.53 0.02
N ALA A 22 1.17 5.73 1.32
CA ALA A 22 0.43 5.04 2.37
C ALA A 22 -1.05 5.43 2.40
N PHE A 23 -1.41 6.68 2.10
CA PHE A 23 -2.83 7.09 2.04
C PHE A 23 -3.54 6.59 0.78
N VAL A 24 -2.89 6.67 -0.39
CA VAL A 24 -3.50 6.27 -1.66
C VAL A 24 -3.55 4.75 -1.80
N TRP A 25 -2.53 4.02 -1.33
CA TRP A 25 -2.42 2.57 -1.50
C TRP A 25 -2.39 1.75 -0.21
N GLY A 26 -2.23 2.37 0.96
CA GLY A 26 -2.22 1.69 2.26
C GLY A 26 -3.57 1.21 2.74
N HIS A 27 -4.65 1.50 2.02
CA HIS A 27 -5.98 1.01 2.33
C HIS A 27 -6.42 -0.14 1.42
N PRO A 28 -6.09 -1.39 1.76
CA PRO A 28 -7.04 -2.49 1.70
C PRO A 28 -7.61 -2.65 3.10
N GLN A 29 -8.89 -2.31 3.33
CA GLN A 29 -9.58 -2.73 4.56
C GLN A 29 -9.34 -4.23 4.77
N PRO A 30 -9.30 -4.72 6.03
CA PRO A 30 -9.55 -6.13 6.25
C PRO A 30 -10.83 -6.46 5.49
N ASP A 31 -10.71 -7.37 4.50
CA ASP A 31 -11.86 -7.96 3.84
C ASP A 31 -12.60 -8.74 4.94
N HIS A 32 -13.42 -8.05 5.73
CA HIS A 32 -14.50 -8.68 6.49
C HIS A 32 -15.46 -9.40 5.52
N ASP A 33 -15.34 -9.17 4.20
CA ASP A 33 -15.92 -9.99 3.13
C ASP A 33 -15.40 -11.44 3.08
N THR A 34 -14.28 -11.76 3.73
CA THR A 34 -13.85 -13.16 3.90
C THR A 34 -14.55 -13.84 5.07
N SER A 35 -15.36 -13.10 5.83
CA SER A 35 -16.26 -13.61 6.85
C SER A 35 -17.71 -13.22 6.49
N VAL A 36 -18.43 -14.18 5.91
CA VAL A 36 -19.91 -14.23 5.96
C VAL A 36 -20.65 -13.24 5.03
N SER A 37 -20.55 -13.43 3.71
CA SER A 37 -21.80 -13.53 2.94
C SER A 37 -21.94 -14.99 2.50
N ILE A 38 -22.77 -15.72 3.25
CA ILE A 38 -23.18 -17.08 2.93
C ILE A 38 -23.86 -17.00 1.55
N GLY A 39 -23.13 -17.30 0.48
CA GLY A 39 -23.65 -17.23 -0.88
C GLY A 39 -22.63 -16.98 -1.98
N VAL A 40 -21.49 -16.34 -1.69
CA VAL A 40 -20.50 -16.00 -2.75
C VAL A 40 -19.26 -16.89 -2.71
N GLY A 41 -18.84 -17.36 -1.53
CA GLY A 41 -17.65 -18.22 -1.37
C GLY A 41 -17.77 -19.62 -1.97
N GLU A 42 -18.98 -20.07 -2.30
CA GLU A 42 -19.28 -21.45 -2.76
C GLU A 42 -19.78 -21.50 -4.21
N LEU A 43 -19.78 -20.37 -4.93
CA LEU A 43 -20.24 -20.36 -6.31
C LEU A 43 -19.26 -21.14 -7.20
N PRO A 44 -19.76 -22.06 -8.04
CA PRO A 44 -18.91 -22.83 -8.93
C PRO A 44 -18.18 -21.90 -9.91
N SER A 45 -17.01 -22.34 -10.36
CA SER A 45 -16.06 -21.51 -11.10
C SER A 45 -16.56 -21.04 -12.47
N ASP A 46 -17.66 -21.59 -12.96
CA ASP A 46 -18.39 -21.27 -14.19
C ASP A 46 -19.58 -20.33 -13.95
N TYR A 47 -19.91 -20.03 -12.68
CA TYR A 47 -20.96 -19.09 -12.34
C TYR A 47 -20.71 -17.74 -12.98
N THR A 48 -21.65 -17.30 -13.81
CA THR A 48 -21.58 -16.04 -14.52
C THR A 48 -22.31 -14.98 -13.70
N MET A 49 -21.58 -13.94 -13.30
CA MET A 49 -22.16 -12.82 -12.56
C MET A 49 -23.09 -12.00 -13.44
N SER A 50 -23.93 -11.17 -12.83
CA SER A 50 -24.77 -10.19 -13.53
C SER A 50 -23.98 -9.20 -14.39
N THR A 51 -22.67 -9.05 -14.16
CA THR A 51 -21.74 -8.27 -14.98
C THR A 51 -21.27 -8.98 -16.25
N GLY A 52 -21.70 -10.23 -16.49
CA GLY A 52 -21.30 -11.05 -17.65
C GLY A 52 -19.94 -11.73 -17.50
N GLU A 53 -19.28 -11.60 -16.35
CA GLU A 53 -17.97 -12.19 -16.08
C GLU A 53 -18.07 -13.38 -15.13
N THR A 54 -17.20 -14.36 -15.34
CA THR A 54 -17.15 -15.56 -14.52
C THR A 54 -16.62 -15.25 -13.10
N TYR A 55 -17.17 -15.95 -12.10
CA TYR A 55 -16.74 -15.84 -10.69
C TYR A 55 -15.22 -16.00 -10.53
N ALA A 56 -14.61 -16.98 -11.18
CA ALA A 56 -13.16 -17.18 -11.18
C ALA A 56 -12.38 -15.96 -11.69
N ALA A 57 -12.86 -15.29 -12.75
CA ALA A 57 -12.23 -14.11 -13.31
C ALA A 57 -12.38 -12.87 -12.40
N TRP A 58 -13.50 -12.75 -11.70
CA TRP A 58 -13.72 -11.70 -10.71
C TRP A 58 -12.81 -11.86 -9.48
N VAL A 59 -12.75 -13.06 -8.91
CA VAL A 59 -11.88 -13.37 -7.75
C VAL A 59 -10.41 -13.13 -8.09
N LYS A 60 -9.96 -13.59 -9.27
CA LYS A 60 -8.57 -13.39 -9.73
C LYS A 60 -8.21 -11.90 -9.80
N ARG A 61 -9.08 -11.06 -10.38
CA ARG A 61 -8.84 -9.61 -10.47
C ARG A 61 -8.88 -8.91 -9.11
N LYS A 62 -9.79 -9.31 -8.20
CA LYS A 62 -9.76 -8.80 -6.81
C LYS A 62 -8.42 -9.13 -6.13
N ARG A 63 -7.95 -10.37 -6.25
CA ARG A 63 -6.67 -10.82 -5.67
C ARG A 63 -5.47 -10.06 -6.25
N ASP A 64 -5.44 -9.86 -7.57
CA ASP A 64 -4.34 -9.15 -8.23
C ASP A 64 -4.30 -7.67 -7.86
N ARG A 65 -5.47 -7.02 -7.77
CA ARG A 65 -5.57 -5.65 -7.26
C ARG A 65 -5.07 -5.55 -5.81
N LYS A 66 -5.51 -6.45 -4.93
CA LYS A 66 -5.06 -6.49 -3.53
C LYS A 66 -3.54 -6.62 -3.43
N ARG A 67 -2.92 -7.52 -4.21
CA ARG A 67 -1.46 -7.68 -4.24
C ARG A 67 -0.72 -6.41 -4.64
N ARG A 68 -1.18 -5.71 -5.69
CA ARG A 68 -0.56 -4.45 -6.14
C ARG A 68 -0.66 -3.36 -5.09
N PHE A 69 -1.83 -3.22 -4.44
CA PHE A 69 -2.04 -2.23 -3.38
C PHE A 69 -1.17 -2.53 -2.16
N THR A 70 -1.09 -3.78 -1.72
CA THR A 70 -0.19 -4.18 -0.63
C THR A 70 1.28 -3.91 -0.96
N ALA A 71 1.71 -4.16 -2.19
CA ALA A 71 3.09 -3.87 -2.61
C ALA A 71 3.39 -2.36 -2.58
N LEU A 72 2.48 -1.53 -3.07
CA LEU A 72 2.62 -0.07 -3.09
C LEU A 72 2.55 0.54 -1.69
N SER A 73 1.68 0.01 -0.82
CA SER A 73 1.63 0.37 0.60
C SER A 73 2.97 0.11 1.30
N ARG A 74 3.55 -1.08 1.08
CA ARG A 74 4.86 -1.45 1.62
C ARG A 74 5.97 -0.55 1.09
N ALA A 75 5.91 -0.15 -0.19
CA ALA A 75 6.86 0.80 -0.76
C ALA A 75 6.75 2.18 -0.09
N GLY A 76 5.53 2.66 0.17
CA GLY A 76 5.28 3.90 0.91
C GLY A 76 5.86 3.86 2.32
N LEU A 77 5.63 2.76 3.05
CA LEU A 77 6.21 2.55 4.37
C LEU A 77 7.75 2.53 4.34
N GLY A 78 8.34 1.88 3.34
CA GLY A 78 9.79 1.88 3.12
C GLY A 78 10.36 3.28 2.88
N LEU A 79 9.65 4.11 2.11
CA LEU A 79 10.03 5.51 1.89
C LEU A 79 10.02 6.32 3.19
N MET A 80 9.01 6.11 4.04
CA MET A 80 8.93 6.79 5.35
C MET A 80 10.11 6.38 6.25
N PHE A 81 10.40 5.08 6.35
CA PHE A 81 11.56 4.60 7.11
C PHE A 81 12.88 5.19 6.60
N ALA A 82 13.09 5.23 5.29
CA ALA A 82 14.26 5.85 4.70
C ALA A 82 14.33 7.36 5.00
N GLY A 83 13.18 8.06 4.93
CA GLY A 83 13.06 9.47 5.27
C GLY A 83 13.47 9.76 6.71
N PHE A 84 12.98 8.95 7.67
CA PHE A 84 13.38 9.04 9.07
C PHE A 84 14.86 8.73 9.28
N ALA A 85 15.43 7.74 8.59
CA ALA A 85 16.86 7.44 8.69
C ALA A 85 17.73 8.63 8.26
N PHE A 86 17.38 9.31 7.15
CA PHE A 86 18.08 10.53 6.74
C PHE A 86 17.95 11.67 7.74
N GLN A 87 16.78 11.84 8.37
CA GLN A 87 16.59 12.83 9.42
C GLN A 87 17.43 12.51 10.67
N LEU A 88 17.51 11.24 11.07
CA LEU A 88 18.35 10.82 12.19
C LEU A 88 19.84 11.08 11.91
N ILE A 89 20.32 10.75 10.71
CA ILE A 89 21.72 11.04 10.31
C ILE A 89 21.96 12.55 10.32
N ALA A 90 21.03 13.35 9.80
CA ALA A 90 21.14 14.79 9.78
C ALA A 90 21.27 15.41 11.17
N VAL A 91 20.50 14.90 12.15
CA VAL A 91 20.45 15.41 13.52
C VAL A 91 21.62 14.90 14.36
N PHE A 92 21.97 13.61 14.26
CA PHE A 92 22.92 12.98 15.18
C PHE A 92 24.38 12.97 14.67
N LEU A 93 24.59 13.01 13.35
CA LEU A 93 25.94 12.91 12.77
C LEU A 93 26.42 14.22 12.12
N LEU A 94 25.50 15.12 11.78
CA LEU A 94 25.81 16.36 11.05
C LEU A 94 25.28 17.63 11.73
N GLY A 95 24.48 17.49 12.78
CA GLY A 95 23.96 18.57 13.63
C GLY A 95 24.83 18.75 14.87
#